data_AF-A0A7W1XZ40-F1
#
_entry.id   AF-A0A7W1XZ40-F1
#
_cell.length_a   1.000
_cell.length_b   1.000
_cell.length_c   1.000
_cell.angle_alpha   90.00
_cell.angle_beta   90.00
_cell.angle_gamma   90.00
#
_symmetry.space_group_name_H-M   'P 1'
#
loop_
_entity.id
_entity.type
_entity.pdbx_description
1 polymer ?
#
loop_
_entity_poly.entity_id
_entity_poly.type
_entity_poly.pdbx_seq_one_letter_code
_entity_poly.pdbx_strand_id
1 'polypeptide(L)'
;MAAKTASTDKKKASTGGSGKGKISLASIVKEAYSKNPTLKEIADLDALDTLMLGALTSKMPLKEVLKSWDLLRTQFVDWNEIRISSASEVAENFPKAEAPLELAVQIKEMLSTLYERRHQVSLEFIRENTLPETREFFKRSPDLPDLCKLLVLAAIKEQPVIPMEKWAQGGLIRAGLLSESKTSTQRQKDLFDELGEVPLVHAVMALHDEAFRHPDPAIELAKKKKLEAEKLAAKKAAEAARKEAARIAAAEKKAAAEAKKKAAAEKKAAAAAKKAAEAAKKKAAAEKKKAAEAKKKAAAAKKKAAADKKKAAAAKKKAAADKKKAAAAKKKKT
;
A
#
# COMPACT_ATOMS: atom_id res chain seq x y z
N MET A 1 35.01 -39.05 79.77
CA MET A 1 33.59 -39.25 79.42
C MET A 1 33.50 -39.38 77.91
N ALA A 2 33.23 -40.60 77.45
CA ALA A 2 33.17 -41.00 76.06
C ALA A 2 31.70 -41.05 75.56
N ALA A 3 31.52 -40.85 74.25
CA ALA A 3 30.43 -41.29 73.33
C ALA A 3 30.34 -40.23 72.22
N LYS A 4 30.71 -40.40 70.95
CA LYS A 4 30.63 -41.46 69.93
C LYS A 4 29.20 -41.78 69.44
N THR A 5 29.05 -41.64 68.12
CA THR A 5 27.97 -42.08 67.20
C THR A 5 26.73 -41.17 67.14
N ALA A 6 26.11 -40.86 65.99
CA ALA A 6 26.02 -41.62 64.75
C ALA A 6 26.00 -40.76 63.48
N SER A 7 26.66 -41.32 62.46
CA SER A 7 26.52 -40.99 61.05
C SER A 7 25.11 -41.35 60.55
N THR A 8 24.48 -40.47 59.80
CA THR A 8 23.40 -40.85 58.87
C THR A 8 23.63 -40.19 57.52
N ASP A 9 24.30 -40.95 56.67
CA ASP A 9 24.17 -40.93 55.21
C ASP A 9 22.70 -40.77 54.78
N LYS A 10 22.40 -39.72 54.03
CA LYS A 10 21.26 -39.70 53.11
C LYS A 10 21.73 -39.37 51.70
N LYS A 11 22.20 -40.45 51.05
CA LYS A 11 22.41 -40.59 49.62
C LYS A 11 21.07 -40.90 48.95
N LYS A 12 20.54 -39.96 48.15
CA LYS A 12 19.60 -40.14 47.00
C LYS A 12 19.03 -38.77 46.60
N ALA A 13 18.92 -38.37 45.34
CA ALA A 13 19.18 -39.05 44.09
C ALA A 13 19.54 -37.98 43.04
N SER A 14 20.76 -38.06 42.54
CA SER A 14 21.12 -37.55 41.23
C SER A 14 20.37 -38.37 40.17
N THR A 15 19.25 -37.87 39.67
CA THR A 15 18.66 -38.38 38.43
C THR A 15 19.30 -37.62 37.28
N GLY A 16 20.29 -38.28 36.68
CA GLY A 16 20.91 -37.86 35.44
C GLY A 16 19.88 -37.78 34.31
N GLY A 17 19.79 -36.61 33.71
CA GLY A 17 19.45 -36.48 32.29
C GLY A 17 20.76 -36.51 31.49
N SER A 18 21.12 -37.70 31.02
CA SER A 18 22.26 -37.91 30.13
C SER A 18 21.96 -37.40 28.72
N GLY A 19 22.83 -36.53 28.21
CA GLY A 19 23.38 -36.65 26.86
C GLY A 19 22.46 -36.38 25.67
N LYS A 20 22.25 -35.10 25.36
CA LYS A 20 22.42 -34.59 23.98
C LYS A 20 23.37 -33.40 24.06
N GLY A 21 24.43 -33.41 23.24
CA GLY A 21 25.65 -32.60 23.41
C GLY A 21 25.38 -31.19 23.94
N LYS A 22 25.86 -30.92 25.16
CA LYS A 22 25.75 -29.60 25.78
C LYS A 22 26.63 -28.64 25.01
N ILE A 23 26.06 -27.97 24.02
CA ILE A 23 26.65 -26.75 23.46
C ILE A 23 26.77 -25.80 24.66
N SER A 24 27.99 -25.51 25.09
CA SER A 24 28.19 -24.59 26.21
C SER A 24 27.86 -23.18 25.75
N LEU A 25 27.28 -22.35 26.62
CA LEU A 25 26.99 -20.94 26.31
C LEU A 25 28.22 -20.21 25.76
N ALA A 26 29.39 -20.49 26.34
CA ALA A 26 30.67 -19.99 25.85
C ALA A 26 31.00 -20.47 24.42
N SER A 27 30.65 -21.69 24.03
CA SER A 27 30.85 -22.19 22.66
C SER A 27 29.91 -21.52 21.66
N ILE A 28 28.66 -21.21 22.03
CA ILE A 28 27.71 -20.47 21.17
C ILE A 28 28.24 -19.08 20.89
N VAL A 29 28.71 -18.39 21.94
CA VAL A 29 29.25 -17.05 21.83
C VAL A 29 30.55 -17.05 21.02
N LYS A 30 31.47 -18.01 21.28
CA LYS A 30 32.71 -18.18 20.50
C LYS A 30 32.44 -18.55 19.04
N GLU A 31 31.43 -19.36 18.75
CA GLU A 31 31.02 -19.72 17.38
C GLU A 31 30.40 -18.52 16.64
N ALA A 32 29.53 -17.76 17.31
CA ALA A 32 28.96 -16.52 16.76
C ALA A 32 30.05 -15.49 16.45
N TYR A 33 31.05 -15.39 17.33
CA TYR A 33 32.23 -14.53 17.18
C TYR A 33 33.15 -14.97 16.03
N SER A 34 33.30 -16.28 15.83
CA SER A 34 34.12 -16.85 14.76
C SER A 34 33.47 -16.68 13.39
N LYS A 35 32.13 -16.73 13.33
CA LYS A 35 31.36 -16.68 12.08
C LYS A 35 31.11 -15.26 11.55
N ASN A 36 31.17 -14.23 12.39
CA ASN A 36 30.83 -12.86 11.98
C ASN A 36 32.02 -11.92 12.24
N PRO A 37 32.85 -11.63 11.21
CA PRO A 37 33.99 -10.72 11.33
C PRO A 37 33.58 -9.30 11.74
N THR A 38 32.41 -8.83 11.30
CA THR A 38 31.89 -7.48 11.62
C THR A 38 31.62 -7.26 13.10
N LEU A 39 31.41 -8.32 13.89
CA LEU A 39 31.35 -8.18 15.37
C LEU A 39 32.69 -7.70 15.95
N LYS A 40 33.81 -8.06 15.32
CA LYS A 40 35.15 -7.64 15.78
C LYS A 40 35.44 -6.16 15.48
N GLU A 41 34.80 -5.62 14.45
CA GLU A 41 34.91 -4.21 14.05
C GLU A 41 34.07 -3.31 14.96
N ILE A 42 33.05 -3.88 15.61
CA ILE A 42 32.27 -3.25 16.68
C ILE A 42 33.08 -3.36 17.99
N ALA A 43 34.19 -2.63 18.05
CA ALA A 43 34.98 -2.38 19.25
C ALA A 43 34.88 -0.89 19.60
N ASP A 44 34.88 -0.57 20.90
CA ASP A 44 34.86 0.82 21.40
C ASP A 44 33.66 1.66 20.96
N LEU A 45 32.45 1.11 21.17
CA LEU A 45 31.19 1.82 20.93
C LEU A 45 31.01 2.99 21.91
N ASP A 46 30.49 4.10 21.39
CA ASP A 46 30.00 5.16 22.25
C ASP A 46 28.69 4.73 22.96
N ALA A 47 28.24 5.53 23.92
CA ALA A 47 27.02 5.21 24.68
C ALA A 47 25.76 5.22 23.80
N LEU A 48 25.73 5.99 22.71
CA LEU A 48 24.60 6.10 21.80
C LEU A 48 24.55 4.94 20.80
N ASP A 49 25.68 4.57 20.22
CA ASP A 49 25.89 3.39 19.41
C ASP A 49 25.49 2.12 20.17
N THR A 50 25.88 2.04 21.44
CA THR A 50 25.49 0.93 22.34
C THR A 50 23.97 0.88 22.52
N LEU A 51 23.32 2.04 22.70
CA LEU A 51 21.86 2.14 22.80
C LEU A 51 21.19 1.67 21.50
N MET A 52 21.72 2.10 20.35
CA MET A 52 21.20 1.76 19.03
C MET A 52 21.33 0.28 18.71
N LEU A 53 22.48 -0.33 18.98
CA LEU A 53 22.68 -1.77 18.85
C LEU A 53 21.74 -2.57 19.77
N GLY A 54 21.52 -2.11 21.00
CA GLY A 54 20.54 -2.70 21.90
C GLY A 54 19.11 -2.68 21.33
N ALA A 55 18.74 -1.58 20.66
CA ALA A 55 17.41 -1.44 20.05
C ALA A 55 17.22 -2.39 18.88
N LEU A 56 18.23 -2.49 18.01
CA LEU A 56 18.21 -3.41 16.87
C LEU A 56 18.19 -4.87 17.35
N THR A 57 19.01 -5.22 18.36
CA THR A 57 19.12 -6.58 18.90
C THR A 57 17.84 -7.09 19.53
N SER A 58 17.05 -6.22 20.15
CA SER A 58 15.75 -6.58 20.72
C SER A 58 14.75 -7.02 19.64
N LYS A 59 14.85 -6.44 18.42
CA LYS A 59 13.84 -6.60 17.36
C LYS A 59 14.29 -7.49 16.20
N MET A 60 15.54 -7.93 16.18
CA MET A 60 16.14 -8.63 15.04
C MET A 60 17.17 -9.69 15.44
N PRO A 61 17.32 -10.76 14.65
CA PRO A 61 18.41 -11.73 14.80
C PRO A 61 19.76 -11.13 14.40
N LEU A 62 20.86 -11.71 14.91
CA LEU A 62 22.22 -11.16 14.82
C LEU A 62 22.66 -10.80 13.39
N LYS A 63 22.40 -11.69 12.43
CA LYS A 63 22.78 -11.46 11.03
C LYS A 63 22.13 -10.23 10.41
N GLU A 64 20.89 -9.94 10.81
CA GLU A 64 20.15 -8.79 10.28
C GLU A 64 20.47 -7.53 11.07
N VAL A 65 20.79 -7.64 12.37
CA VAL A 65 21.33 -6.52 13.16
C VAL A 65 22.62 -5.99 12.54
N LEU A 66 23.59 -6.85 12.25
CA LEU A 66 24.87 -6.44 11.69
C LEU A 66 24.70 -5.76 10.32
N LYS A 67 23.87 -6.34 9.43
CA LYS A 67 23.56 -5.72 8.14
C LYS A 67 22.87 -4.36 8.28
N SER A 68 21.89 -4.27 9.17
CA SER A 68 21.16 -3.01 9.39
C SER A 68 22.06 -1.95 10.01
N TRP A 69 22.99 -2.36 10.88
CA TRP A 69 24.01 -1.50 11.47
C TRP A 69 24.96 -0.94 10.41
N ASP A 70 25.48 -1.79 9.52
CA ASP A 70 26.35 -1.37 8.43
C ASP A 70 25.63 -0.44 7.45
N LEU A 71 24.35 -0.74 7.15
CA LEU A 71 23.50 0.12 6.31
C LEU A 71 23.29 1.49 6.96
N LEU A 72 22.95 1.54 8.25
CA LEU A 72 22.76 2.80 8.97
C LEU A 72 24.02 3.66 8.93
N ARG A 73 25.20 3.07 9.19
CA ARG A 73 26.49 3.80 9.16
C ARG A 73 26.93 4.21 7.76
N THR A 74 26.42 3.56 6.72
CA THR A 74 26.71 3.89 5.33
C THR A 74 25.76 4.96 4.80
N GLN A 75 24.48 4.90 5.18
CA GLN A 75 23.45 5.83 4.71
C GLN A 75 23.43 7.15 5.49
N PHE A 76 23.79 7.12 6.78
CA PHE A 76 23.79 8.30 7.65
C PHE A 76 25.19 8.56 8.19
N VAL A 77 25.64 9.81 8.09
CA VAL A 77 26.97 10.22 8.56
C VAL A 77 26.98 10.39 10.07
N ASP A 78 25.90 10.92 10.65
CA ASP A 78 25.75 11.11 12.09
C ASP A 78 24.32 10.83 12.60
N TRP A 79 24.19 10.73 13.92
CA TRP A 79 22.90 10.50 14.58
C TRP A 79 21.94 11.69 14.47
N ASN A 80 22.44 12.88 14.16
CA ASN A 80 21.61 14.07 13.97
C ASN A 80 20.89 14.02 12.61
N GLU A 81 21.49 13.42 11.58
CA GLU A 81 20.86 13.14 10.30
C GLU A 81 19.65 12.22 10.47
N ILE A 82 19.80 11.12 11.22
CA ILE A 82 18.71 10.18 11.53
C ILE A 82 17.56 10.89 12.27
N ARG A 83 17.86 11.84 13.15
CA ARG A 83 16.85 12.64 13.86
C ARG A 83 16.02 13.49 12.89
N ILE A 84 16.63 14.09 11.88
CA ILE A 84 15.96 14.99 10.92
C ILE A 84 15.31 14.26 9.73
N SER A 85 15.76 13.05 9.40
CA SER A 85 15.19 12.22 8.33
C SER A 85 13.75 11.79 8.64
N SER A 86 13.00 11.32 7.65
CA SER A 86 11.65 10.80 7.88
C SER A 86 11.68 9.43 8.59
N ALA A 87 10.61 9.09 9.32
CA ALA A 87 10.54 7.77 9.99
C ALA A 87 10.54 6.61 8.99
N SER A 88 10.01 6.83 7.78
CA SER A 88 10.00 5.84 6.70
C SER A 88 11.41 5.58 6.16
N GLU A 89 12.21 6.61 5.89
CA GLU A 89 13.59 6.47 5.41
C GLU A 89 14.46 5.73 6.44
N VAL A 90 14.31 6.05 7.72
CA VAL A 90 15.01 5.33 8.79
C VAL A 90 14.58 3.86 8.81
N ALA A 91 13.27 3.58 8.70
CA ALA A 91 12.75 2.21 8.71
C ALA A 91 13.21 1.34 7.52
N GLU A 92 13.52 1.95 6.36
CA GLU A 92 14.05 1.24 5.19
C GLU A 92 15.41 0.57 5.47
N ASN A 93 16.15 1.03 6.49
CA ASN A 93 17.45 0.48 6.86
C ASN A 93 17.38 -0.83 7.66
N PHE A 94 16.19 -1.23 8.13
CA PHE A 94 16.00 -2.46 8.89
C PHE A 94 14.72 -3.19 8.45
N PRO A 95 14.69 -3.68 7.19
CA PRO A 95 13.49 -4.23 6.57
C PRO A 95 12.98 -5.52 7.21
N LYS A 96 13.81 -6.19 8.03
CA LYS A 96 13.46 -7.45 8.71
C LYS A 96 13.23 -7.29 10.21
N ALA A 97 13.17 -6.06 10.72
CA ALA A 97 12.80 -5.81 12.11
C ALA A 97 11.34 -6.19 12.39
N GLU A 98 11.07 -6.64 13.62
CA GLU A 98 9.71 -6.69 14.12
C GLU A 98 9.18 -5.25 14.29
N ALA A 99 8.26 -4.86 13.41
CA ALA A 99 7.70 -3.51 13.28
C ALA A 99 8.76 -2.40 13.02
N PRO A 100 9.32 -2.32 11.80
CA PRO A 100 10.37 -1.35 11.46
C PRO A 100 9.92 0.11 11.67
N LEU A 101 8.70 0.46 11.29
CA LEU A 101 8.23 1.84 11.44
C LEU A 101 8.14 2.28 12.91
N GLU A 102 7.71 1.38 13.81
CA GLU A 102 7.61 1.65 15.23
C GLU A 102 9.01 1.88 15.84
N LEU A 103 9.97 1.00 15.52
CA LEU A 103 11.35 1.13 15.98
C LEU A 103 12.00 2.44 15.47
N ALA A 104 11.76 2.82 14.22
CA ALA A 104 12.25 4.09 13.66
C ALA A 104 11.71 5.30 14.42
N VAL A 105 10.42 5.30 14.75
CA VAL A 105 9.79 6.37 15.52
C VAL A 105 10.40 6.45 16.92
N GLN A 106 10.53 5.32 17.63
CA GLN A 106 11.11 5.28 18.97
C GLN A 106 12.55 5.81 19.03
N ILE A 107 13.38 5.40 18.07
CA ILE A 107 14.76 5.87 17.95
C ILE A 107 14.78 7.39 17.74
N LYS A 108 13.99 7.89 16.79
CA LYS A 108 13.93 9.32 16.49
C LYS A 108 13.41 10.16 17.64
N GLU A 109 12.40 9.69 18.36
CA GLU A 109 11.87 10.35 19.56
C GLU A 109 12.94 10.42 20.65
N MET A 110 13.72 9.35 20.85
CA MET A 110 14.85 9.37 21.78
C MET A 110 15.89 10.41 21.38
N LEU A 111 16.31 10.43 20.11
CA LEU A 111 17.30 11.39 19.60
C LEU A 111 16.79 12.84 19.70
N SER A 112 15.50 13.05 19.43
CA SER A 112 14.85 14.36 19.58
C SER A 112 14.81 14.81 21.04
N THR A 113 14.43 13.90 21.95
CA THR A 113 14.42 14.19 23.41
C THR A 113 15.82 14.52 23.93
N LEU A 114 16.85 13.83 23.43
CA LEU A 114 18.24 14.12 23.79
C LEU A 114 18.66 15.52 23.34
N TYR A 115 18.36 15.86 22.09
CA TYR A 115 18.67 17.16 21.54
C TYR A 115 17.91 18.29 22.24
N GLU A 116 16.62 18.12 22.54
CA GLU A 116 15.83 19.14 23.25
C GLU A 116 16.32 19.39 24.67
N ARG A 117 16.77 18.35 25.38
CA ARG A 117 17.20 18.47 26.77
C ARG A 117 18.64 18.95 26.94
N ARG A 118 19.53 18.62 26.00
CA ARG A 118 20.97 18.89 26.14
C ARG A 118 21.60 19.63 24.95
N HIS A 119 20.82 19.98 23.94
CA HIS A 119 21.29 20.62 22.70
C HIS A 119 22.38 19.85 21.95
N GLN A 120 22.51 18.55 22.24
CA GLN A 120 23.50 17.66 21.65
C GLN A 120 22.92 16.25 21.52
N VAL A 121 23.23 15.56 20.42
CA VAL A 121 22.84 14.16 20.17
C VAL A 121 23.95 13.24 20.65
N SER A 122 24.22 13.24 21.96
CA SER A 122 25.26 12.41 22.58
C SER A 122 24.81 11.92 23.96
N LEU A 123 25.23 10.70 24.30
CA LEU A 123 25.00 10.07 25.59
C LEU A 123 26.24 10.07 26.49
N GLU A 124 27.29 10.82 26.15
CA GLU A 124 28.57 10.73 26.88
C GLU A 124 28.47 11.20 28.34
N PHE A 125 27.55 12.12 28.63
CA PHE A 125 27.23 12.55 30.00
C PHE A 125 26.79 11.39 30.91
N ILE A 126 26.31 10.28 30.34
CA ILE A 126 25.98 9.09 31.12
C ILE A 126 27.21 8.59 31.85
N ARG A 127 28.44 8.69 31.29
CA ARG A 127 29.67 8.24 31.96
C ARG A 127 29.93 8.97 33.28
N GLU A 128 29.61 10.25 33.34
CA GLU A 128 29.81 11.11 34.52
C GLU A 128 28.71 10.95 35.57
N ASN A 129 27.46 10.70 35.13
CA ASN A 129 26.31 10.61 36.04
C ASN A 129 26.37 9.44 37.02
N THR A 130 25.63 9.53 38.13
CA THR A 130 25.45 8.36 39.02
C THR A 130 24.51 7.32 38.40
N LEU A 131 24.58 6.07 38.91
CA LEU A 131 23.66 5.00 38.49
C LEU A 131 22.17 5.35 38.69
N PRO A 132 21.76 5.94 39.84
CA PRO A 132 20.38 6.39 40.03
C PRO A 132 19.95 7.46 39.03
N GLU A 133 20.80 8.45 38.75
CA GLU A 133 20.52 9.51 37.77
C GLU A 133 20.35 8.96 36.36
N THR A 134 21.20 8.00 35.97
CA THR A 134 21.11 7.36 34.65
C THR A 134 19.81 6.57 34.51
N ARG A 135 19.40 5.85 35.56
CA ARG A 135 18.09 5.16 35.58
C ARG A 135 16.93 6.14 35.53
N GLU A 136 17.00 7.23 36.27
CA GLU A 136 15.97 8.27 36.28
C GLU A 136 15.86 8.96 34.91
N PHE A 137 16.99 9.18 34.24
CA PHE A 137 17.03 9.69 32.88
C PHE A 137 16.24 8.77 31.92
N PHE A 138 16.52 7.46 31.95
CA PHE A 138 15.82 6.49 31.09
C PHE A 138 14.35 6.25 31.47
N LYS A 139 13.94 6.54 32.72
CA LYS A 139 12.52 6.51 33.10
C LYS A 139 11.74 7.68 32.50
N ARG A 140 12.40 8.82 32.29
CA ARG A 140 11.82 10.03 31.72
C ARG A 140 12.01 10.14 30.21
N SER A 141 12.70 9.17 29.59
CA SER A 141 12.91 9.13 28.14
C SER A 141 11.74 8.43 27.45
N PRO A 142 11.61 8.61 26.12
CA PRO A 142 10.61 7.90 25.31
C PRO A 142 10.69 6.38 25.45
N ASP A 143 9.62 5.71 25.04
CA ASP A 143 9.55 4.26 25.10
C ASP A 143 10.55 3.66 24.11
N LEU A 144 11.48 2.89 24.67
CA LEU A 144 12.54 2.19 23.96
C LEU A 144 12.60 0.79 24.54
N PRO A 145 13.00 -0.22 23.74
CA PRO A 145 13.19 -1.57 24.23
C PRO A 145 14.02 -1.60 25.51
N ASP A 146 13.60 -2.41 26.48
CA ASP A 146 14.26 -2.50 27.79
C ASP A 146 15.74 -2.88 27.64
N LEU A 147 16.05 -3.70 26.63
CA LEU A 147 17.42 -4.11 26.32
C LEU A 147 18.37 -2.92 26.12
N CYS A 148 17.95 -1.87 25.43
CA CYS A 148 18.83 -0.73 25.12
C CYS A 148 19.31 -0.05 26.40
N LYS A 149 18.35 0.21 27.29
CA LYS A 149 18.58 0.87 28.59
C LYS A 149 19.49 0.00 29.46
N LEU A 150 19.20 -1.30 29.51
CA LEU A 150 19.98 -2.26 30.29
C LEU A 150 21.39 -2.46 29.72
N LEU A 151 21.55 -2.42 28.40
CA LEU A 151 22.84 -2.55 27.73
C LEU A 151 23.74 -1.35 27.98
N VAL A 152 23.21 -0.13 27.89
CA VAL A 152 23.97 1.07 28.26
C VAL A 152 24.37 1.03 29.73
N LEU A 153 23.45 0.64 30.63
CA LEU A 153 23.77 0.52 32.06
C LEU A 153 24.85 -0.55 32.30
N ALA A 154 24.82 -1.68 31.61
CA ALA A 154 25.80 -2.74 31.84
C ALA A 154 27.16 -2.45 31.19
N ALA A 155 27.19 -1.93 29.96
CA ALA A 155 28.42 -1.67 29.21
C ALA A 155 29.13 -0.38 29.65
N ILE A 156 28.39 0.71 29.88
CA ILE A 156 28.99 2.03 30.16
C ILE A 156 29.25 2.23 31.66
N LYS A 157 28.44 1.60 32.52
CA LYS A 157 28.62 1.64 33.99
C LYS A 157 29.23 0.36 34.56
N GLU A 158 29.77 -0.49 33.69
CA GLU A 158 30.53 -1.69 34.04
C GLU A 158 29.82 -2.57 35.09
N GLN A 159 28.49 -2.72 34.95
CA GLN A 159 27.74 -3.58 35.87
C GLN A 159 28.04 -5.05 35.56
N PRO A 160 28.30 -5.90 36.57
CA PRO A 160 28.64 -7.31 36.38
C PRO A 160 27.38 -8.15 36.09
N VAL A 161 26.67 -7.81 35.02
CA VAL A 161 25.43 -8.45 34.58
C VAL A 161 25.38 -8.48 33.06
N ILE A 162 24.93 -9.60 32.50
CA ILE A 162 24.59 -9.68 31.08
C ILE A 162 23.12 -9.31 30.90
N PRO A 163 22.80 -8.14 30.33
CA PRO A 163 21.43 -7.68 30.22
C PRO A 163 20.65 -8.55 29.22
N MET A 164 19.47 -8.99 29.63
CA MET A 164 18.60 -9.84 28.81
C MET A 164 17.14 -9.51 28.99
N GLU A 165 16.40 -9.48 27.89
CA GLU A 165 14.95 -9.31 27.91
C GLU A 165 14.23 -10.55 28.45
N LYS A 166 13.01 -10.35 28.97
CA LYS A 166 12.19 -11.44 29.54
C LYS A 166 11.93 -12.55 28.53
N TRP A 167 11.60 -12.19 27.29
CA TRP A 167 11.36 -13.16 26.22
C TRP A 167 12.64 -13.93 25.87
N ALA A 168 13.79 -13.24 25.87
CA ALA A 168 15.08 -13.84 25.52
C ALA A 168 15.53 -14.85 26.60
N GLN A 169 15.35 -14.51 27.87
CA GLN A 169 15.54 -15.46 28.97
C GLN A 169 14.63 -16.69 28.84
N GLY A 170 13.36 -16.48 28.48
CA GLY A 170 12.43 -17.58 28.20
C GLY A 170 12.88 -18.47 27.03
N GLY A 171 13.44 -17.88 25.97
CA GLY A 171 14.02 -18.60 24.84
C GLY A 171 15.20 -19.48 25.25
N LEU A 172 16.13 -18.94 26.04
CA LEU A 172 17.28 -19.70 26.54
C LEU A 172 16.90 -20.79 27.57
N ILE A 173 15.88 -20.54 28.39
CA ILE A 173 15.29 -21.56 29.26
C ILE A 173 14.75 -22.72 28.43
N ARG A 174 13.99 -22.44 27.36
CA ARG A 174 13.46 -23.46 26.45
C ARG A 174 14.56 -24.20 25.67
N ALA A 175 15.66 -23.52 25.37
CA ALA A 175 16.87 -24.13 24.82
C ALA A 175 17.58 -25.06 25.82
N GLY A 176 17.18 -25.05 27.10
CA GLY A 176 17.82 -25.80 28.18
C GLY A 176 19.16 -25.21 28.62
N LEU A 177 19.45 -23.96 28.23
CA LEU A 177 20.70 -23.27 28.53
C LEU A 177 20.65 -22.50 29.86
N LEU A 178 19.46 -22.06 30.27
CA LEU A 178 19.23 -21.38 31.55
C LEU A 178 18.32 -22.18 32.48
N SER A 179 18.56 -22.06 33.78
CA SER A 179 17.70 -22.66 34.80
C SER A 179 16.45 -21.81 35.09
N GLU A 180 15.28 -22.46 35.09
CA GLU A 180 14.00 -21.85 35.50
C GLU A 180 13.95 -21.49 36.99
N SER A 181 14.71 -22.21 37.82
CA SER A 181 14.66 -22.07 39.29
C SER A 181 15.26 -20.77 39.82
N LYS A 182 16.09 -20.08 39.03
CA LYS A 182 16.80 -18.87 39.45
C LYS A 182 15.99 -17.62 39.13
N THR A 183 16.25 -16.52 39.83
CA THR A 183 15.66 -15.22 39.48
C THR A 183 16.31 -14.65 38.22
N SER A 184 15.62 -13.74 37.53
CA SER A 184 16.15 -13.04 36.34
C SER A 184 17.51 -12.42 36.61
N THR A 185 17.65 -11.67 37.70
CA THR A 185 18.89 -10.99 38.08
C THR A 185 20.01 -11.98 38.37
N GLN A 186 19.71 -13.10 39.03
CA GLN A 186 20.72 -14.12 39.32
C GLN A 186 21.22 -14.77 38.03
N ARG A 187 20.33 -15.09 37.09
CA ARG A 187 20.73 -15.63 35.78
C ARG A 187 21.68 -14.69 35.03
N GLN A 188 21.41 -13.39 35.05
CA GLN A 188 22.24 -12.41 34.37
C GLN A 188 23.64 -12.27 34.98
N LYS A 189 23.76 -12.44 36.31
CA LYS A 189 25.05 -12.49 37.01
C LYS A 189 25.81 -13.78 36.73
N ASP A 190 25.13 -14.92 36.85
CA ASP A 190 25.74 -16.22 36.57
C ASP A 190 26.28 -16.27 35.12
N LEU A 191 25.53 -15.72 34.17
CA LEU A 191 25.96 -15.56 32.78
C LEU A 191 27.20 -14.68 32.65
N PHE A 192 27.29 -13.59 33.43
CA PHE A 192 28.44 -12.70 33.43
C PHE A 192 29.70 -13.44 33.94
N ASP A 193 29.56 -14.20 35.02
CA ASP A 193 30.65 -14.99 35.59
C ASP A 193 31.12 -16.10 34.62
N GLU A 194 30.19 -16.72 33.89
CA GLU A 194 30.51 -17.78 32.91
C GLU A 194 31.13 -17.23 31.60
N LEU A 195 30.74 -16.03 31.17
CA LEU A 195 31.12 -15.45 29.88
C LEU A 195 32.16 -14.32 29.98
N GLY A 196 32.70 -14.05 31.18
CA GLY A 196 33.57 -12.90 31.48
C GLY A 196 34.81 -12.70 30.60
N GLU A 197 35.17 -13.68 29.75
CA GLU A 197 36.21 -13.53 28.72
C GLU A 197 35.74 -12.78 27.45
N VAL A 198 34.44 -12.64 27.20
CA VAL A 198 33.89 -12.09 25.96
C VAL A 198 33.36 -10.66 26.17
N PRO A 199 33.55 -9.73 25.21
CA PRO A 199 32.94 -8.41 25.27
C PRO A 199 31.41 -8.49 25.49
N LEU A 200 30.93 -7.70 26.45
CA LEU A 200 29.54 -7.75 26.94
C LEU A 200 28.51 -7.59 25.81
N VAL A 201 28.69 -6.59 24.94
CA VAL A 201 27.76 -6.30 23.84
C VAL A 201 27.63 -7.50 22.91
N HIS A 202 28.75 -8.16 22.60
CA HIS A 202 28.76 -9.33 21.71
C HIS A 202 28.10 -10.54 22.37
N ALA A 203 28.35 -10.76 23.66
CA ALA A 203 27.70 -11.81 24.43
C ALA A 203 26.17 -11.63 24.42
N VAL A 204 25.69 -10.39 24.65
CA VAL A 204 24.27 -10.07 24.60
C VAL A 204 23.67 -10.37 23.22
N MET A 205 24.31 -9.91 22.14
CA MET A 205 23.82 -10.12 20.78
C MET A 205 23.75 -11.62 20.41
N ALA A 206 24.77 -12.39 20.76
CA ALA A 206 24.81 -13.83 20.49
C ALA A 206 23.73 -14.60 21.28
N LEU A 207 23.52 -14.24 22.54
CA LEU A 207 22.49 -14.87 23.38
C LEU A 207 21.06 -14.54 22.91
N HIS A 208 20.83 -13.32 22.44
CA HIS A 208 19.52 -12.96 21.87
C HIS A 208 19.28 -13.67 20.52
N ASP A 209 20.32 -13.87 19.68
CA ASP A 209 20.20 -14.69 18.45
C ASP A 209 19.80 -16.13 18.77
N GLU A 210 20.40 -16.74 19.79
CA GLU A 210 20.03 -18.07 20.22
C GLU A 210 18.60 -18.12 20.76
N ALA A 211 18.19 -17.10 21.51
CA ALA A 211 16.82 -17.00 22.00
C ALA A 211 15.79 -16.87 20.86
N PHE A 212 16.14 -16.20 19.75
CA PHE A 212 15.29 -16.14 18.56
C PHE A 212 15.07 -17.51 17.89
N ARG A 213 15.97 -18.49 18.09
CA ARG A 213 15.79 -19.87 17.59
C ARG A 213 14.77 -20.67 18.39
N HIS A 214 14.45 -20.21 19.61
CA HIS A 214 13.51 -20.85 20.53
C HIS A 214 12.36 -19.90 20.93
N PRO A 215 11.56 -19.40 19.95
CA PRO A 215 10.48 -18.47 20.24
C PRO A 215 9.37 -19.14 21.05
N ASP A 216 8.56 -18.32 21.72
CA ASP A 216 7.44 -18.82 22.51
C ASP A 216 6.36 -19.42 21.59
N PRO A 217 5.94 -20.68 21.80
CA PRO A 217 4.92 -21.31 20.95
C PRO A 217 3.58 -20.55 20.92
N ALA A 218 3.22 -19.81 21.98
CA ALA A 218 2.00 -19.01 21.99
C ALA A 218 2.11 -17.78 21.08
N ILE A 219 3.27 -17.11 21.07
CA ILE A 219 3.53 -15.95 20.21
C ILE A 219 3.62 -16.38 18.75
N GLU A 220 4.25 -17.52 18.46
CA GLU A 220 4.30 -18.09 17.11
C GLU A 220 2.90 -18.41 16.58
N LEU A 221 2.04 -19.01 17.41
CA LEU A 221 0.68 -19.32 17.01
C LEU A 221 -0.15 -18.04 16.77
N ALA A 222 0.07 -17.00 17.56
CA ALA A 222 -0.56 -15.69 17.37
C ALA A 222 -0.05 -15.00 16.09
N LYS A 223 1.27 -15.00 15.83
CA LYS A 223 1.87 -14.48 14.60
C LYS A 223 1.35 -15.23 13.37
N LYS A 224 1.29 -16.56 13.43
CA LYS A 224 0.72 -17.39 12.35
C LYS A 224 -0.76 -17.07 12.12
N LYS A 225 -1.56 -16.96 13.17
CA LYS A 225 -2.97 -16.55 13.06
C LYS A 225 -3.13 -15.15 12.46
N LYS A 226 -2.30 -14.18 12.87
CA LYS A 226 -2.32 -12.81 12.31
C LYS A 226 -1.94 -12.82 10.83
N LEU A 227 -0.88 -13.56 10.47
CA LEU A 227 -0.41 -13.67 9.09
C LEU A 227 -1.40 -14.44 8.20
N GLU A 228 -2.08 -15.46 8.74
CA GLU A 228 -3.16 -16.16 8.06
C GLU A 228 -4.39 -15.25 7.88
N ALA A 229 -4.76 -14.47 8.90
CA ALA A 229 -5.83 -13.48 8.82
C ALA A 229 -5.52 -12.38 7.79
N GLU A 230 -4.28 -11.90 7.75
CA GLU A 230 -3.81 -10.91 6.78
C GLU A 230 -3.81 -11.48 5.36
N LYS A 231 -3.34 -12.72 5.16
CA LYS A 231 -3.44 -13.42 3.86
C LYS A 231 -4.88 -13.62 3.43
N LEU A 232 -5.77 -13.97 4.35
CA LEU A 232 -7.19 -14.12 4.05
C LEU A 232 -7.83 -12.77 3.69
N ALA A 233 -7.47 -11.70 4.39
CA ALA A 233 -7.90 -10.34 4.08
C ALA A 233 -7.39 -9.89 2.69
N ALA A 234 -6.11 -10.11 2.39
CA ALA A 234 -5.53 -9.81 1.08
C ALA A 234 -6.20 -10.61 -0.05
N LYS A 235 -6.49 -11.90 0.17
CA LYS A 235 -7.22 -12.73 -0.80
C LYS A 235 -8.64 -12.22 -1.03
N LYS A 236 -9.35 -11.83 0.04
CA LYS A 236 -10.70 -11.22 -0.07
C LYS A 236 -10.66 -9.88 -0.81
N ALA A 237 -9.67 -9.04 -0.52
CA ALA A 237 -9.48 -7.76 -1.22
C ALA A 237 -9.18 -7.97 -2.72
N ALA A 238 -8.32 -8.93 -3.06
CA ALA A 238 -8.05 -9.28 -4.46
C ALA A 238 -9.28 -9.84 -5.19
N GLU A 239 -10.09 -10.67 -4.53
CA GLU A 239 -11.33 -11.18 -5.10
C GLU A 239 -12.37 -10.06 -5.30
N ALA A 240 -12.49 -9.13 -4.35
CA ALA A 240 -13.35 -7.96 -4.47
C ALA A 240 -12.92 -7.08 -5.66
N ALA A 241 -11.63 -6.76 -5.76
CA ALA A 241 -11.08 -6.00 -6.88
C ALA A 241 -11.33 -6.69 -8.23
N ARG A 242 -11.21 -8.02 -8.30
CA ARG A 242 -11.52 -8.79 -9.53
C ARG A 242 -13.01 -8.72 -9.89
N LYS A 243 -13.92 -8.82 -8.91
CA LYS A 243 -15.36 -8.69 -9.14
C LYS A 243 -15.74 -7.29 -9.62
N GLU A 244 -15.12 -6.27 -9.05
CA GLU A 244 -15.32 -4.89 -9.46
C GLU A 244 -14.81 -4.63 -10.88
N ALA A 245 -13.59 -5.08 -11.20
CA ALA A 245 -13.06 -5.02 -12.55
C ALA A 245 -13.95 -5.75 -13.57
N ALA A 246 -14.49 -6.92 -13.22
CA ALA A 246 -15.43 -7.65 -14.08
C ALA A 246 -16.75 -6.90 -14.28
N ARG A 247 -17.26 -6.21 -13.24
CA ARG A 247 -18.47 -5.38 -13.34
C ARG A 247 -18.24 -4.16 -14.25
N ILE A 248 -17.10 -3.50 -14.12
CA ILE A 248 -16.70 -2.37 -14.99
C ILE A 248 -16.64 -2.85 -16.45
N ALA A 249 -15.91 -3.95 -16.71
CA ALA A 249 -15.82 -4.52 -18.06
C ALA A 249 -17.18 -4.94 -18.64
N ALA A 250 -18.09 -5.46 -17.82
CA ALA A 250 -19.45 -5.80 -18.25
C ALA A 250 -20.29 -4.55 -18.56
N ALA A 251 -20.15 -3.48 -17.78
CA ALA A 251 -20.81 -2.20 -18.02
C ALA A 251 -20.32 -1.55 -19.32
N GLU A 252 -19.01 -1.57 -19.57
CA GLU A 252 -18.41 -1.08 -20.83
C GLU A 252 -18.92 -1.85 -22.05
N LYS A 253 -19.01 -3.19 -21.96
CA LYS A 253 -19.58 -4.01 -23.05
C LYS A 253 -21.05 -3.65 -23.33
N LYS A 254 -21.85 -3.41 -22.30
CA LYS A 254 -23.25 -2.97 -22.46
C LYS A 254 -23.33 -1.58 -23.10
N ALA A 255 -22.53 -0.63 -22.63
CA ALA A 255 -22.45 0.72 -23.19
C ALA A 255 -22.02 0.70 -24.67
N ALA A 256 -21.02 -0.10 -25.02
CA ALA A 256 -20.56 -0.27 -26.41
C ALA A 256 -21.65 -0.89 -27.31
N ALA A 257 -22.41 -1.87 -26.81
CA ALA A 257 -23.53 -2.46 -27.54
C ALA A 257 -24.67 -1.46 -27.77
N GLU A 258 -24.98 -0.64 -26.77
CA GLU A 258 -26.00 0.40 -26.87
C GLU A 258 -25.59 1.51 -27.85
N ALA A 259 -24.31 1.93 -27.82
CA ALA A 259 -23.75 2.88 -28.77
C ALA A 259 -23.85 2.36 -30.21
N LYS A 260 -23.54 1.07 -30.45
CA LYS A 260 -23.72 0.45 -31.78
C LYS A 260 -25.18 0.45 -32.23
N LYS A 261 -26.15 0.19 -31.33
CA LYS A 261 -27.58 0.26 -31.66
C LYS A 261 -28.02 1.68 -32.02
N LYS A 262 -27.58 2.69 -31.26
CA LYS A 262 -27.88 4.11 -31.54
C LYS A 262 -27.31 4.54 -32.90
N ALA A 263 -26.05 4.20 -33.19
CA ALA A 263 -25.43 4.48 -34.48
C ALA A 263 -26.15 3.78 -35.66
N ALA A 264 -26.65 2.56 -35.48
CA ALA A 264 -27.42 1.86 -36.50
C ALA A 264 -28.80 2.49 -36.73
N ALA A 265 -29.47 2.95 -35.67
CA ALA A 265 -30.75 3.67 -35.77
C ALA A 265 -30.58 5.01 -36.50
N GLU A 266 -29.52 5.75 -36.20
CA GLU A 266 -29.20 7.03 -36.83
C GLU A 266 -28.92 6.87 -38.33
N LYS A 267 -28.17 5.83 -38.74
CA LYS A 267 -27.98 5.50 -40.16
C LYS A 267 -29.29 5.17 -40.88
N LYS A 268 -30.22 4.46 -40.23
CA LYS A 268 -31.54 4.18 -40.81
C LYS A 268 -32.39 5.44 -40.95
N ALA A 269 -32.37 6.33 -39.96
CA ALA A 269 -33.07 7.61 -40.00
C ALA A 269 -32.53 8.51 -41.13
N ALA A 270 -31.20 8.60 -41.29
CA ALA A 270 -30.58 9.35 -42.37
C ALA A 270 -30.94 8.80 -43.76
N ALA A 271 -31.00 7.48 -43.93
CA ALA A 271 -31.42 6.85 -45.18
C ALA A 271 -32.91 7.10 -45.50
N ALA A 272 -33.78 7.09 -44.49
CA ALA A 272 -35.20 7.42 -44.65
C ALA A 272 -35.40 8.90 -45.04
N ALA A 273 -34.66 9.82 -44.40
CA ALA A 273 -34.70 11.24 -44.74
C ALA A 273 -34.25 11.49 -46.19
N LYS A 274 -33.20 10.80 -46.66
CA LYS A 274 -32.73 10.90 -48.05
C LYS A 274 -33.80 10.43 -49.06
N LYS A 275 -34.50 9.32 -48.76
CA LYS A 275 -35.61 8.83 -49.62
C LYS A 275 -36.80 9.78 -49.62
N ALA A 276 -37.15 10.36 -48.48
CA ALA A 276 -38.22 11.35 -48.39
C ALA A 276 -37.91 12.62 -49.19
N ALA A 277 -36.66 13.10 -49.14
CA ALA A 277 -36.21 14.25 -49.91
C ALA A 277 -36.25 13.99 -51.43
N GLU A 278 -35.90 12.78 -51.88
CA GLU A 278 -35.98 12.41 -53.29
C GLU A 278 -37.44 12.29 -53.78
N ALA A 279 -38.34 11.75 -52.96
CA ALA A 279 -39.76 11.69 -53.25
C ALA A 279 -40.39 13.10 -53.34
N ALA A 280 -39.99 14.02 -52.46
CA ALA A 280 -40.41 15.42 -52.49
C ALA A 280 -39.95 16.11 -53.79
N LYS A 281 -38.69 15.88 -54.22
CA LYS A 281 -38.19 16.40 -55.51
C LYS A 281 -38.99 15.86 -56.71
N LYS A 282 -39.36 14.57 -56.71
CA LYS A 282 -40.19 13.99 -57.79
C LYS A 282 -41.62 14.55 -57.81
N LYS A 283 -42.23 14.78 -56.64
CA LYS A 283 -43.54 15.45 -56.55
C LYS A 283 -43.49 16.90 -57.06
N ALA A 284 -42.48 17.67 -56.66
CA ALA A 284 -42.31 19.04 -57.13
C ALA A 284 -42.09 19.14 -58.66
N ALA A 285 -41.37 18.17 -59.24
CA ALA A 285 -41.20 18.08 -60.69
C ALA A 285 -42.51 17.74 -61.42
N ALA A 286 -43.33 16.85 -60.86
CA ALA A 286 -44.64 16.50 -61.41
C ALA A 286 -45.63 17.68 -61.37
N GLU A 287 -45.63 18.46 -60.28
CA GLU A 287 -46.45 19.67 -60.18
C GLU A 287 -46.02 20.75 -61.19
N LYS A 288 -44.71 20.96 -61.38
CA LYS A 288 -44.21 21.86 -62.44
C LYS A 288 -44.67 21.42 -63.83
N LYS A 289 -44.71 20.11 -64.10
CA LYS A 289 -45.17 19.56 -65.39
C LYS A 289 -46.69 19.77 -65.59
N LYS A 290 -47.50 19.57 -64.55
CA LYS A 290 -48.96 19.87 -64.58
C LYS A 290 -49.25 21.35 -64.76
N ALA A 291 -48.48 22.24 -64.12
CA ALA A 291 -48.61 23.69 -64.29
C ALA A 291 -48.28 24.15 -65.72
N ALA A 292 -47.29 23.52 -66.37
CA ALA A 292 -46.96 23.78 -67.77
C ALA A 292 -48.06 23.32 -68.75
N GLU A 293 -48.67 22.16 -68.49
CA GLU A 293 -49.83 21.67 -69.28
C GLU A 293 -51.08 22.55 -69.10
N ALA A 294 -51.34 23.03 -67.88
CA ALA A 294 -52.43 23.96 -67.62
C ALA A 294 -52.24 25.29 -68.38
N LYS A 295 -51.01 25.82 -68.43
CA LYS A 295 -50.69 27.00 -69.24
C LYS A 295 -50.90 26.76 -70.74
N LYS A 296 -50.55 25.58 -71.27
CA LYS A 296 -50.82 25.20 -72.67
C LYS A 296 -52.32 25.13 -72.97
N LYS A 297 -53.12 24.54 -72.08
CA LYS A 297 -54.59 24.47 -72.23
C LYS A 297 -55.26 25.85 -72.17
N ALA A 298 -54.78 26.74 -71.30
CA ALA A 298 -55.28 28.12 -71.22
C ALA A 298 -54.95 28.93 -72.50
N ALA A 299 -53.78 28.72 -73.10
CA ALA A 299 -53.42 29.35 -74.38
C ALA A 299 -54.28 28.85 -75.55
N ALA A 300 -54.62 27.55 -75.57
CA ALA A 300 -55.52 26.97 -76.57
C ALA A 300 -56.96 27.51 -76.43
N ALA A 301 -57.45 27.67 -75.20
CA ALA A 301 -58.76 28.26 -74.93
C ALA A 301 -58.85 29.73 -75.40
N LYS A 302 -57.79 30.53 -75.20
CA LYS A 302 -57.72 31.91 -75.74
C LYS A 302 -57.75 31.96 -77.27
N LYS A 303 -57.11 31.01 -77.96
CA LYS A 303 -57.18 30.91 -79.43
C LYS A 303 -58.60 30.55 -79.92
N LYS A 304 -59.31 29.68 -79.20
CA LYS A 304 -60.69 29.28 -79.55
C LYS A 304 -61.69 30.44 -79.36
N ALA A 305 -61.56 31.20 -78.26
CA ALA A 305 -62.37 32.39 -78.03
C ALA A 305 -62.16 33.50 -79.08
N ALA A 306 -60.94 33.65 -79.61
CA ALA A 306 -60.66 34.60 -80.69
C ALA A 306 -61.30 34.18 -82.02
N ALA A 307 -61.38 32.88 -82.30
CA ALA A 307 -62.04 32.35 -83.50
C ALA A 307 -63.57 32.54 -83.44
N ASP A 308 -64.18 32.32 -82.27
CA ASP A 308 -65.62 32.47 -82.07
C ASP A 308 -66.05 33.95 -82.17
N LYS A 309 -65.22 34.89 -81.69
CA LYS A 309 -65.45 36.34 -81.87
C LYS A 309 -65.41 36.77 -83.34
N LYS A 310 -64.58 36.10 -84.17
CA LYS A 310 -64.49 36.35 -85.62
C LYS A 310 -65.70 35.79 -86.39
N LYS A 311 -66.26 34.67 -85.95
CA LYS A 311 -67.52 34.11 -86.49
C LYS A 311 -68.75 34.95 -86.13
N ALA A 312 -68.81 35.51 -84.92
CA ALA A 312 -69.91 36.40 -84.50
C ALA A 312 -69.93 37.74 -85.29
N ALA A 313 -68.76 38.27 -85.67
CA ALA A 313 -68.67 39.47 -86.50
C ALA A 313 -69.15 39.23 -87.95
N ALA A 314 -68.92 38.03 -88.51
CA ALA A 314 -69.42 37.66 -89.84
C ALA A 314 -70.95 37.48 -89.85
N ALA A 315 -71.54 36.95 -88.77
CA ALA A 315 -72.99 36.82 -88.64
C ALA A 315 -73.71 38.18 -88.55
N LYS A 316 -73.13 39.18 -87.87
CA LYS A 316 -73.68 40.55 -87.83
C LYS A 316 -73.64 41.26 -89.19
N LYS A 317 -72.65 41.01 -90.05
CA LYS A 317 -72.63 41.55 -91.42
C LYS A 317 -73.70 40.94 -92.34
N LYS A 318 -74.06 39.66 -92.13
CA LYS A 318 -75.10 38.98 -92.91
C LYS A 318 -76.52 39.48 -92.54
N ALA A 319 -76.78 39.70 -91.25
CA ALA A 319 -78.07 40.24 -90.77
C ALA A 319 -78.34 41.70 -91.21
N ALA A 320 -77.29 42.50 -91.47
CA ALA A 320 -77.46 43.86 -91.99
C ALA A 320 -77.79 43.90 -93.50
N ALA A 321 -77.41 42.87 -94.26
CA ALA A 321 -77.76 42.75 -95.69
C ALA A 321 -79.24 42.34 -95.88
N ASP A 322 -79.76 41.47 -95.01
CA ASP A 322 -81.15 40.99 -95.09
C ASP A 322 -82.16 42.08 -94.69
N LYS A 323 -81.80 43.00 -93.78
CA LYS A 323 -82.64 44.16 -93.42
C LYS A 323 -82.78 45.18 -94.55
N LYS A 324 -81.82 45.25 -95.50
CA LYS A 324 -81.87 46.16 -96.66
C LYS A 324 -82.71 45.61 -97.81
N LYS A 325 -82.91 44.28 -97.90
CA LYS A 325 -83.81 43.66 -98.89
C LYS A 325 -85.30 43.72 -98.49
N ALA A 326 -85.61 43.74 -97.19
CA ALA A 326 -87.01 43.82 -96.71
C ALA A 326 -87.65 45.21 -96.89
N ALA A 327 -86.87 46.29 -97.01
CA ALA A 327 -87.40 47.65 -97.22
C ALA A 327 -87.83 47.93 -98.68
N ALA A 328 -87.39 47.12 -99.66
CA ALA A 328 -87.74 47.32 -101.07
C ALA A 328 -89.07 46.65 -101.48
N ALA A 329 -89.61 45.74 -100.68
CA ALA A 329 -90.80 44.95 -101.03
C ALA A 329 -92.15 45.59 -100.62
N LYS A 330 -92.16 46.67 -99.81
CA LYS A 330 -93.41 47.32 -99.33
C LYS A 330 -93.91 48.50 -100.19
N LYS A 331 -93.29 48.79 -101.35
CA LYS A 331 -93.68 49.90 -102.25
C LYS A 331 -94.43 49.49 -103.54
N LYS A 332 -94.91 48.24 -103.66
CA LYS A 332 -95.73 47.78 -104.81
C LYS A 332 -96.87 46.86 -104.34
N LYS A 333 -98.00 47.48 -104.01
CA LYS A 333 -99.40 47.00 -103.98
C LYS A 333 -100.15 48.06 -103.17
N THR A 334 -100.79 49.10 -103.76
CA THR A 334 -102.07 49.07 -104.51
C THR A 334 -103.01 48.00 -104.01
#